data_AF-A0A7X0VZD4-F1
#
_entry.id   AF-A0A7X0VZD4-F1
#
_cell.length_a   1.000
_cell.length_b   1.000
_cell.length_c   1.000
_cell.angle_alpha   90.00
_cell.angle_beta   90.00
_cell.angle_gamma   90.00
#
_symmetry.space_group_name_H-M   'P 1'
#
loop_
_entity.id
_entity.type
_entity.pdbx_description
1 polymer ?
#
loop_
_entity_poly.entity_id
_entity_poly.type
_entity_poly.pdbx_seq_one_letter_code
_entity_poly.pdbx_strand_id
1 'polypeptide(L)'
;MARAESLSVTRCSLVVRAIDAWTGRPVTGSGIQVFLDGIGSKPVRTSDGSFAFLDVGRPSCELVVSSSTYLEERVAVDWAALPAASPVVVVSLLPGRLYPVPPAGSGVELTVRDSSGKPLAGVSVAALVDDEAAVRGRLADDRAVAGATSLRYVPGAVRLQEGDVVALREREGTPAEWCRIRSADAAECVLELSAPLTRSWKRGTRLLPAASTRSDADGTVVVPFRGRLPQSCEAEAQMVLNGRLVGARWPAGGGKVTKLPPVVWSED
;
A
#
# COMPACT_ATOMS: atom_id res chain seq x y z
N MET A 1 -7.70 34.79 -46.47
CA MET A 1 -7.72 34.68 -44.99
C MET A 1 -7.16 33.32 -44.62
N ALA A 2 -5.90 33.25 -44.18
CA ALA A 2 -5.30 32.02 -43.68
C ALA A 2 -5.88 31.74 -42.29
N ARG A 3 -6.50 30.58 -42.12
CA ARG A 3 -7.02 30.10 -40.84
C ARG A 3 -5.81 29.65 -40.04
N ALA A 4 -5.44 30.39 -39.00
CA ALA A 4 -4.39 29.96 -38.08
C ALA A 4 -4.91 28.72 -37.35
N GLU A 5 -4.35 27.55 -37.67
CA GLU A 5 -4.53 26.35 -36.87
C GLU A 5 -3.81 26.57 -35.54
N SER A 6 -4.56 26.84 -34.47
CA SER A 6 -4.01 26.81 -33.13
C SER A 6 -3.73 25.36 -32.77
N LEU A 7 -2.47 24.94 -32.82
CA LEU A 7 -2.03 23.70 -32.19
C LEU A 7 -2.13 23.89 -30.67
N SER A 8 -3.23 23.44 -30.07
CA SER A 8 -3.34 23.36 -28.61
C SER A 8 -2.45 22.21 -28.15
N VAL A 9 -1.28 22.52 -27.60
CA VAL A 9 -0.43 21.54 -26.92
C VAL A 9 -1.06 21.26 -25.56
N THR A 10 -1.76 20.14 -25.44
CA THR A 10 -2.33 19.67 -24.17
C THR A 10 -1.22 19.09 -23.29
N ARG A 11 -1.03 19.66 -22.10
CA ARG A 11 -0.01 19.21 -21.14
C ARG A 11 -0.58 18.15 -20.21
N CYS A 12 0.03 16.97 -20.20
CA CYS A 12 -0.24 16.00 -19.15
C CYS A 12 0.25 16.56 -17.80
N SER A 13 -0.68 16.77 -16.86
CA SER A 13 -0.37 17.38 -15.56
C SER A 13 -0.17 16.32 -14.48
N LEU A 14 -0.90 15.21 -14.55
CA LEU A 14 -0.80 14.09 -13.62
C LEU A 14 -1.25 12.81 -14.31
N VAL A 15 -0.57 11.71 -14.03
CA VAL A 15 -1.03 10.35 -14.32
C VAL A 15 -1.23 9.60 -13.01
N VAL A 16 -2.42 9.04 -12.80
CA VAL A 16 -2.74 8.21 -11.64
C VAL A 16 -2.76 6.75 -12.06
N ARG A 17 -1.91 5.95 -11.41
CA ARG A 17 -1.88 4.50 -11.57
C ARG A 17 -2.41 3.84 -10.31
N ALA A 18 -3.62 3.31 -10.40
CA ALA A 18 -4.23 2.54 -9.32
C ALA A 18 -3.73 1.10 -9.37
N ILE A 19 -3.15 0.61 -8.28
CA ILE A 19 -2.70 -0.78 -8.13
C ILE A 19 -3.45 -1.45 -6.98
N ASP A 20 -3.78 -2.72 -7.15
CA ASP A 20 -4.38 -3.53 -6.11
C ASP A 20 -3.32 -3.91 -5.06
N ALA A 21 -3.50 -3.51 -3.80
CA ALA A 21 -2.57 -3.80 -2.72
C ALA A 21 -2.32 -5.32 -2.53
N TRP A 22 -3.32 -6.15 -2.78
CA TRP A 22 -3.18 -7.60 -2.63
C TRP A 22 -2.37 -8.23 -3.76
N THR A 23 -2.63 -7.84 -5.01
CA THR A 23 -2.07 -8.54 -6.18
C THR A 23 -0.87 -7.85 -6.82
N GLY A 24 -0.72 -6.54 -6.66
CA GLY A 24 0.34 -5.74 -7.31
C GLY A 24 0.03 -5.35 -8.73
N ARG A 25 -1.14 -5.71 -9.21
CA ARG A 25 -1.53 -5.49 -10.59
C ARG A 25 -2.28 -4.16 -10.71
N PRO A 26 -2.15 -3.49 -11.86
CA PRO A 26 -3.01 -2.37 -12.20
C PRO A 26 -4.49 -2.79 -12.11
N VAL A 27 -5.33 -1.90 -11.57
CA VAL A 27 -6.76 -2.15 -11.51
C VAL A 27 -7.39 -1.77 -12.86
N THR A 28 -7.89 -2.77 -13.59
CA THR A 28 -8.44 -2.59 -14.94
C THR A 28 -9.97 -2.48 -14.97
N GLY A 29 -10.67 -2.72 -13.85
CA GLY A 29 -12.13 -2.64 -13.77
C GLY A 29 -12.70 -1.23 -14.01
N SER A 30 -13.94 -1.14 -14.50
CA SER A 30 -14.65 0.13 -14.73
C SER A 30 -15.26 0.76 -13.47
N GLY A 31 -15.22 0.05 -12.33
CA GLY A 31 -15.79 0.52 -11.06
C GLY A 31 -14.92 1.52 -10.28
N ILE A 32 -13.72 1.83 -10.77
CA ILE A 32 -12.84 2.82 -10.14
C ILE A 32 -13.18 4.21 -10.65
N GLN A 33 -13.42 5.13 -9.73
CA GLN A 33 -13.56 6.56 -10.02
C GLN A 33 -12.33 7.28 -9.48
N VAL A 34 -11.77 8.17 -10.31
CA VAL A 34 -10.62 8.98 -9.96
C VAL A 34 -10.97 10.44 -10.23
N PHE A 35 -10.79 11.29 -9.22
CA PHE A 35 -11.08 12.72 -9.34
C PHE A 35 -10.14 13.53 -8.44
N LEU A 36 -10.02 14.82 -8.74
CA LEU A 36 -9.26 15.77 -7.92
C LEU A 36 -10.27 16.61 -7.13
N ASP A 37 -10.17 16.58 -5.80
CA ASP A 37 -11.13 17.27 -4.95
C ASP A 37 -11.08 18.79 -5.18
N GLY A 38 -12.27 19.39 -5.29
CA GLY A 38 -12.43 20.81 -5.61
C GLY A 38 -11.92 21.25 -7.00
N ILE A 39 -11.62 20.31 -7.92
CA ILE A 39 -11.16 20.59 -9.28
C ILE A 39 -12.07 19.85 -10.28
N GLY A 40 -12.80 20.61 -11.12
CA GLY A 40 -13.74 20.07 -12.11
C GLY A 40 -13.11 19.38 -13.33
N SER A 41 -11.86 18.94 -13.23
CA SER A 41 -11.15 18.24 -14.31
C SER A 41 -11.47 16.75 -14.27
N LYS A 42 -11.91 16.19 -15.40
CA LYS A 42 -12.12 14.74 -15.54
C LYS A 42 -10.85 14.09 -16.11
N PRO A 43 -10.42 12.93 -15.60
CA PRO A 43 -9.29 12.24 -16.19
C PRO A 43 -9.67 11.58 -17.52
N VAL A 44 -8.67 11.45 -18.41
CA VAL A 44 -8.73 10.59 -19.59
C VAL A 44 -8.12 9.24 -19.21
N ARG A 45 -8.82 8.15 -19.54
CA ARG A 45 -8.28 6.80 -19.33
C ARG A 45 -7.28 6.45 -20.43
N THR A 46 -6.09 6.04 -20.04
CA THR A 46 -5.01 5.63 -20.96
C THR A 46 -5.10 4.14 -21.29
N SER A 47 -4.37 3.71 -22.33
CA SER A 47 -4.39 2.31 -22.82
C SER A 47 -3.83 1.29 -21.82
N ASP A 48 -2.94 1.73 -20.93
CA ASP A 48 -2.39 0.94 -19.82
C ASP A 48 -3.34 0.88 -18.60
N GLY A 49 -4.50 1.54 -18.68
CA GLY A 49 -5.52 1.55 -17.63
C GLY A 49 -5.35 2.67 -16.59
N SER A 50 -4.33 3.52 -16.72
CA SER A 50 -4.11 4.68 -15.86
C SER A 50 -5.10 5.83 -16.15
N PHE A 51 -5.08 6.87 -15.31
CA PHE A 51 -5.96 8.04 -15.39
C PHE A 51 -5.12 9.31 -15.54
N ALA A 52 -5.19 9.97 -16.69
CA ALA A 52 -4.42 11.17 -16.99
C ALA A 52 -5.26 12.43 -16.82
N PHE A 53 -4.82 13.35 -15.96
CA PHE A 53 -5.36 14.70 -15.88
C PHE A 53 -4.52 15.65 -16.73
N LEU A 54 -5.21 16.46 -17.54
CA LEU A 54 -4.61 17.35 -18.52
C LEU A 54 -4.87 18.80 -18.11
N ASP A 55 -3.89 19.67 -18.35
CA ASP A 55 -3.98 21.12 -18.15
C ASP A 55 -4.51 21.56 -16.77
N VAL A 56 -4.12 20.87 -15.70
CA VAL A 56 -4.48 21.24 -14.33
C VAL A 56 -3.61 22.43 -13.90
N GLY A 57 -4.26 23.55 -13.60
CA GLY A 57 -3.61 24.84 -13.29
C GLY A 57 -3.32 25.10 -11.80
N ARG A 58 -3.59 24.15 -10.90
CA ARG A 58 -3.28 24.29 -9.46
C ARG A 58 -1.94 23.64 -9.14
N PRO A 59 -1.15 24.14 -8.16
CA PRO A 59 0.15 23.56 -7.79
C PRO A 59 0.03 22.27 -6.95
N SER A 60 -1.09 22.11 -6.25
CA SER A 60 -1.38 20.93 -5.42
C SER A 60 -2.88 20.65 -5.37
N CYS A 61 -3.23 19.43 -5.01
CA CYS A 61 -4.62 19.02 -4.81
C CYS A 61 -4.73 17.78 -3.89
N GLU A 62 -5.95 17.43 -3.50
CA GLU A 62 -6.25 16.10 -2.98
C GLU A 62 -6.78 15.22 -4.12
N LEU A 63 -6.06 14.15 -4.41
CA LEU A 63 -6.49 13.08 -5.31
C LEU A 63 -7.39 12.11 -4.53
N VAL A 64 -8.57 11.82 -5.07
CA VAL A 64 -9.49 10.83 -4.51
C VAL A 64 -9.67 9.67 -5.49
N VAL A 65 -9.50 8.45 -4.98
CA VAL A 65 -9.80 7.21 -5.72
C VAL A 65 -10.87 6.44 -4.96
N SER A 66 -12.04 6.29 -5.55
CA SER A 66 -13.19 5.62 -4.93
C SER A 66 -13.63 4.39 -5.73
N SER A 67 -14.19 3.41 -5.00
CA SER A 67 -14.72 2.16 -5.52
C SER A 67 -15.71 1.55 -4.53
N SER A 68 -16.57 0.66 -5.00
CA SER A 68 -17.37 -0.21 -4.11
C SER A 68 -16.56 -1.40 -3.57
N THR A 69 -15.47 -1.80 -4.24
CA THR A 69 -14.65 -2.98 -3.89
C THR A 69 -13.41 -2.65 -3.07
N TYR A 70 -12.94 -1.40 -3.12
CA TYR A 70 -11.76 -0.94 -2.40
C TYR A 70 -12.15 0.16 -1.42
N LEU A 71 -11.31 0.38 -0.41
CA LEU A 71 -11.46 1.54 0.46
C LEU A 71 -11.15 2.82 -0.34
N GLU A 72 -11.87 3.91 -0.05
CA GLU A 72 -11.62 5.21 -0.69
C GLU A 72 -10.27 5.76 -0.26
N GLU A 73 -9.35 5.94 -1.20
CA GLU A 73 -8.03 6.50 -0.92
C GLU A 73 -8.01 8.00 -1.23
N ARG A 74 -7.42 8.76 -0.31
CA ARG A 74 -7.16 10.20 -0.44
C ARG A 74 -5.66 10.44 -0.37
N VAL A 75 -5.12 11.10 -1.38
CA VAL A 75 -3.68 11.35 -1.51
C VAL A 75 -3.47 12.83 -1.78
N ALA A 76 -2.76 13.51 -0.87
CA ALA A 76 -2.27 14.85 -1.13
C ALA A 76 -1.20 14.78 -2.23
N VAL A 77 -1.37 15.56 -3.30
CA VAL A 77 -0.40 15.63 -4.38
C VAL A 77 0.12 17.04 -4.54
N ASP A 78 1.45 17.15 -4.54
CA ASP A 78 2.20 18.34 -4.91
C ASP A 78 2.86 18.09 -6.27
N TRP A 79 2.47 18.85 -7.30
CA TRP A 79 3.02 18.66 -8.64
C TRP A 79 4.49 19.05 -8.75
N ALA A 80 4.96 19.97 -7.91
CA ALA A 80 6.36 20.37 -7.90
C ALA A 80 7.27 19.25 -7.40
N ALA A 81 6.73 18.32 -6.61
CA ALA A 81 7.43 17.14 -6.13
C ALA A 81 7.45 15.97 -7.14
N LEU A 82 6.68 16.06 -8.23
CA LEU A 82 6.64 15.01 -9.26
C LEU A 82 7.69 15.23 -10.35
N PRO A 83 8.27 14.15 -10.92
CA PRO A 83 9.16 14.27 -12.07
C PRO A 83 8.42 14.87 -13.28
N ALA A 84 8.93 15.97 -13.83
CA ALA A 84 8.29 16.66 -14.94
C ALA A 84 8.09 15.78 -16.20
N ALA A 85 9.02 14.85 -16.45
CA ALA A 85 8.93 13.91 -17.58
C ALA A 85 7.95 12.76 -17.32
N SER A 86 7.57 12.50 -16.07
CA SER A 86 6.73 11.38 -15.67
C SER A 86 5.98 11.72 -14.38
N PRO A 87 4.92 12.56 -14.45
CA PRO A 87 4.18 13.01 -13.28
C PRO A 87 3.20 11.92 -12.82
N VAL A 88 3.73 10.75 -12.45
CA VAL A 88 2.94 9.57 -12.09
C VAL A 88 2.79 9.49 -10.57
N VAL A 89 1.55 9.36 -10.11
CA VAL A 89 1.22 8.98 -8.73
C VAL A 89 0.66 7.57 -8.72
N VAL A 90 1.30 6.69 -7.95
CA VAL A 90 0.80 5.34 -7.74
C VAL A 90 -0.04 5.31 -6.46
N VAL A 91 -1.30 4.90 -6.61
CA VAL A 91 -2.24 4.74 -5.49
C VAL A 91 -2.45 3.26 -5.27
N SER A 92 -2.05 2.77 -4.10
CA SER A 92 -2.30 1.39 -3.69
C SER A 92 -3.69 1.29 -3.07
N LEU A 93 -4.60 0.62 -3.77
CA LEU A 93 -5.98 0.44 -3.34
C LEU A 93 -6.09 -0.73 -2.38
N LEU A 94 -6.63 -0.44 -1.19
CA LEU A 94 -6.80 -1.40 -0.12
C LEU A 94 -8.14 -2.14 -0.27
N PRO A 95 -8.17 -3.47 -0.12
CA PRO A 95 -9.39 -4.25 -0.27
C PRO A 95 -10.44 -3.83 0.77
N GLY A 96 -11.66 -3.55 0.32
CA GLY A 96 -12.81 -3.35 1.19
C GLY A 96 -13.57 -4.66 1.43
N ARG A 97 -14.69 -4.61 2.15
CA ARG A 97 -15.51 -5.79 2.47
C ARG A 97 -16.08 -6.52 1.24
N LEU A 98 -16.26 -5.82 0.11
CA LEU A 98 -16.79 -6.38 -1.13
C LEU A 98 -15.68 -6.85 -2.08
N TYR A 99 -14.42 -6.77 -1.66
CA TYR A 99 -13.30 -7.16 -2.49
C TYR A 99 -13.30 -8.68 -2.75
N PRO A 100 -13.26 -9.13 -4.02
CA PRO A 100 -13.14 -10.55 -4.33
C PRO A 100 -11.72 -11.03 -4.06
N VAL A 101 -11.55 -11.84 -3.02
CA VAL A 101 -10.25 -12.43 -2.66
C VAL A 101 -9.65 -13.17 -3.86
N PRO A 102 -8.39 -12.87 -4.25
CA PRO A 102 -7.76 -13.54 -5.37
C PRO A 102 -7.55 -15.04 -5.09
N PRO A 103 -7.55 -15.90 -6.12
CA PRO A 103 -7.23 -17.31 -5.96
C PRO A 103 -5.87 -17.49 -5.26
N ALA A 104 -5.84 -18.35 -4.24
CA ALA A 104 -4.66 -18.56 -3.39
C ALA A 104 -4.12 -17.26 -2.71
N GLY A 105 -4.98 -16.27 -2.50
CA GLY A 105 -4.67 -15.10 -1.69
C GLY A 105 -4.44 -15.46 -0.22
N SER A 106 -3.41 -14.86 0.37
CA SER A 106 -3.14 -14.94 1.81
C SER A 106 -3.58 -13.67 2.51
N GLY A 107 -4.31 -13.79 3.61
CA GLY A 107 -4.79 -12.60 4.33
C GLY A 107 -5.50 -12.92 5.63
N VAL A 108 -5.95 -11.86 6.27
CA VAL A 108 -6.78 -11.90 7.47
C VAL A 108 -7.99 -11.00 7.27
N GLU A 109 -9.16 -11.46 7.69
CA GLU A 109 -10.41 -10.70 7.70
C GLU A 109 -10.99 -10.67 9.12
N LEU A 110 -11.37 -9.49 9.60
CA LEU A 110 -11.99 -9.32 10.91
C LEU A 110 -12.91 -8.10 10.92
N THR A 111 -13.70 -7.95 12.00
CA THR A 111 -14.49 -6.73 12.23
C THR A 111 -14.06 -6.07 13.53
N VAL A 112 -14.07 -4.75 13.57
CA VAL A 112 -13.77 -3.95 14.77
C VAL A 112 -15.04 -3.24 15.22
N ARG A 113 -15.35 -3.36 16.51
CA ARG A 113 -16.55 -2.79 17.13
C ARG A 113 -16.19 -2.10 18.44
N ASP A 114 -16.98 -1.12 18.86
CA ASP A 114 -16.88 -0.57 20.21
C ASP A 114 -17.53 -1.51 21.25
N SER A 115 -17.46 -1.13 22.53
CA SER A 115 -18.05 -1.87 23.65
C SER A 115 -19.58 -2.02 23.56
N SER A 116 -20.26 -1.17 22.79
CA SER A 116 -21.70 -1.27 22.53
C SER A 116 -22.05 -2.19 21.34
N GLY A 117 -21.03 -2.70 20.63
CA GLY A 117 -21.18 -3.55 19.46
C GLY A 117 -21.33 -2.78 18.14
N LYS A 118 -21.22 -1.44 18.15
CA LYS A 118 -21.28 -0.62 16.93
C LYS A 118 -19.97 -0.76 16.14
N PRO A 119 -20.02 -0.87 14.80
CA PRO A 119 -18.81 -0.93 13.98
C PRO A 119 -17.96 0.34 14.09
N LEU A 120 -16.64 0.16 14.11
CA LEU A 120 -15.65 1.25 14.15
C LEU A 120 -14.93 1.38 12.83
N ALA A 121 -15.15 2.50 12.14
CA ALA A 121 -14.47 2.86 10.90
C ALA A 121 -13.12 3.55 11.15
N GLY A 122 -12.20 3.44 10.20
CA GLY A 122 -10.92 4.16 10.23
C GLY A 122 -9.87 3.61 11.20
N VAL A 123 -10.10 2.45 11.82
CA VAL A 123 -9.10 1.77 12.65
C VAL A 123 -7.96 1.34 11.74
N SER A 124 -6.79 1.95 11.92
CA SER A 124 -5.60 1.63 11.13
C SER A 124 -5.02 0.31 11.60
N VAL A 125 -4.68 -0.57 10.67
CA VAL A 125 -4.14 -1.90 10.98
C VAL A 125 -2.87 -2.13 10.19
N ALA A 126 -1.79 -2.47 10.87
CA ALA A 126 -0.53 -2.90 10.25
C ALA A 126 -0.18 -4.29 10.78
N ALA A 127 0.02 -5.26 9.90
CA ALA A 127 0.40 -6.62 10.27
C ALA A 127 1.56 -7.21 9.45
N LEU A 128 2.49 -7.87 10.12
CA LEU A 128 3.65 -8.53 9.51
C LEU A 128 3.68 -10.01 9.87
N VAL A 129 4.32 -10.84 9.05
CA VAL A 129 4.61 -12.24 9.39
C VAL A 129 6.10 -12.37 9.69
N ASP A 130 6.43 -12.60 10.96
CA ASP A 130 7.81 -12.81 11.44
C ASP A 130 8.15 -14.29 11.41
N ASP A 131 8.24 -14.84 10.20
CA ASP A 131 8.60 -16.23 9.94
C ASP A 131 9.78 -16.26 8.97
N GLU A 132 10.81 -17.02 9.30
CA GLU A 132 12.01 -17.16 8.49
C GLU A 132 11.69 -17.73 7.09
N ALA A 133 10.73 -18.65 6.99
CA ALA A 133 10.27 -19.18 5.70
C ALA A 133 9.46 -18.17 4.88
N ALA A 134 9.03 -17.06 5.48
CA ALA A 134 8.29 -16.00 4.82
C ALA A 134 9.18 -14.84 4.32
N VAL A 135 10.46 -14.80 4.72
CA VAL A 135 11.40 -13.71 4.40
C VAL A 135 11.45 -13.44 2.90
N ARG A 136 11.21 -12.18 2.51
CA ARG A 136 11.21 -11.70 1.12
C ARG A 136 12.60 -11.37 0.60
N GLY A 137 13.54 -11.14 1.52
CA GLY A 137 14.92 -10.85 1.23
C GLY A 137 15.65 -10.36 2.48
N ARG A 138 16.93 -10.01 2.31
CA ARG A 138 17.77 -9.53 3.40
C ARG A 138 18.59 -8.33 2.94
N LEU A 139 18.84 -7.36 3.82
CA LEU A 139 19.72 -6.25 3.47
C LEU A 139 21.12 -6.75 3.10
N ALA A 140 21.62 -6.27 1.96
CA ALA A 140 22.90 -6.69 1.39
C ALA A 140 24.05 -5.77 1.80
N ASP A 141 23.79 -4.51 2.14
CA ASP A 141 24.84 -3.59 2.55
C ASP A 141 25.20 -3.79 4.02
N ASP A 142 26.46 -3.47 4.38
CA ASP A 142 26.93 -3.53 5.79
C ASP A 142 26.03 -2.74 6.72
N ARG A 143 25.54 -1.60 6.22
CA ARG A 143 24.61 -0.73 6.93
C ARG A 143 23.73 0.04 5.96
N ALA A 144 22.42 -0.08 6.12
CA ALA A 144 21.47 0.91 5.61
C ALA A 144 21.33 1.99 6.68
N VAL A 145 21.64 3.24 6.33
CA VAL A 145 21.65 4.36 7.30
C VAL A 145 20.26 4.99 7.44
N ALA A 146 20.01 5.62 8.59
CA ALA A 146 18.84 6.48 8.74
C ALA A 146 18.89 7.59 7.67
N GLY A 147 17.74 7.94 7.10
CA GLY A 147 17.62 8.86 5.98
C GLY A 147 17.72 8.21 4.61
N ALA A 148 18.18 6.95 4.51
CA ALA A 148 18.31 6.29 3.21
C ALA A 148 16.94 6.02 2.58
N THR A 149 16.83 6.31 1.27
CA THR A 149 15.66 5.98 0.45
C THR A 149 15.92 4.82 -0.51
N SER A 150 17.15 4.29 -0.55
CA SER A 150 17.54 3.21 -1.44
C SER A 150 18.16 2.08 -0.62
N LEU A 151 17.78 0.83 -0.90
CA LEU A 151 18.26 -0.36 -0.20
C LEU A 151 18.76 -1.39 -1.21
N ARG A 152 20.00 -1.85 -1.07
CA ARG A 152 20.43 -3.09 -1.72
C ARG A 152 20.03 -4.29 -0.88
N TYR A 153 19.54 -5.33 -1.52
CA TYR A 153 19.10 -6.54 -0.82
C TYR A 153 19.50 -7.82 -1.56
N VAL A 154 19.58 -8.92 -0.82
CA VAL A 154 19.64 -10.28 -1.35
C VAL A 154 18.20 -10.78 -1.47
N PRO A 155 17.70 -11.09 -2.68
CA PRO A 155 16.32 -11.51 -2.87
C PRO A 155 16.04 -12.88 -2.27
N GLY A 156 14.85 -13.04 -1.70
CA GLY A 156 14.29 -14.33 -1.29
C GLY A 156 13.50 -15.00 -2.43
N ALA A 157 12.65 -15.96 -2.08
CA ALA A 157 11.88 -16.74 -3.05
C ALA A 157 10.79 -15.94 -3.78
N VAL A 158 10.35 -14.81 -3.21
CA VAL A 158 9.34 -13.94 -3.80
C VAL A 158 9.98 -12.61 -4.16
N ARG A 159 9.92 -12.25 -5.44
CA ARG A 159 10.44 -10.98 -5.95
C ARG A 159 9.59 -9.83 -5.41
N LEU A 160 10.28 -8.81 -4.89
CA LEU A 160 9.68 -7.55 -4.47
C LEU A 160 9.42 -6.65 -5.68
N GLN A 161 8.34 -5.88 -5.64
CA GLN A 161 7.90 -4.99 -6.72
C GLN A 161 7.38 -3.65 -6.16
N GLU A 162 7.13 -2.71 -7.08
CA GLU A 162 6.49 -1.43 -6.75
C GLU A 162 5.16 -1.64 -6.01
N GLY A 163 4.95 -0.83 -4.95
CA GLY A 163 3.78 -0.87 -4.10
C GLY A 163 3.81 -1.96 -3.03
N ASP A 164 4.78 -2.88 -3.03
CA ASP A 164 4.94 -3.82 -1.94
C ASP A 164 5.22 -3.09 -0.61
N VAL A 165 4.73 -3.68 0.48
CA VAL A 165 5.04 -3.25 1.83
C VAL A 165 5.85 -4.35 2.50
N VAL A 166 6.97 -3.96 3.11
CA VAL A 166 7.84 -4.85 3.88
C VAL A 166 8.10 -4.28 5.25
N ALA A 167 8.34 -5.16 6.21
CA ALA A 167 8.79 -4.80 7.54
C ALA A 167 10.27 -5.18 7.71
N LEU A 168 11.12 -4.20 8.00
CA LEU A 168 12.52 -4.45 8.37
C LEU A 168 12.60 -4.88 9.83
N ARG A 169 13.26 -6.00 10.10
CA ARG A 169 13.48 -6.53 11.46
C ARG A 169 14.76 -7.37 11.55
N GLU A 170 15.63 -7.09 12.52
CA GLU A 170 16.87 -7.84 12.74
C GLU A 170 16.58 -9.24 13.31
N ARG A 171 16.12 -9.28 14.56
CA ARG A 171 15.74 -10.49 15.31
C ARG A 171 14.31 -10.38 15.81
N GLU A 172 13.74 -11.51 16.19
CA GLU A 172 12.43 -11.57 16.84
C GLU A 172 12.36 -10.59 18.02
N GLY A 173 11.23 -9.89 18.17
CA GLY A 173 11.00 -8.91 19.23
C GLY A 173 11.68 -7.54 19.04
N THR A 174 12.54 -7.36 18.02
CA THR A 174 13.00 -6.01 17.66
C THR A 174 11.82 -5.25 17.03
N PRO A 175 11.54 -3.98 17.40
CA PRO A 175 10.52 -3.20 16.73
C PRO A 175 10.73 -3.27 15.21
N ALA A 176 9.68 -3.46 14.44
CA ALA A 176 9.77 -3.45 12.99
C ALA A 176 9.75 -2.02 12.45
N GLU A 177 10.34 -1.79 11.29
CA GLU A 177 10.11 -0.55 10.53
C GLU A 177 9.42 -0.86 9.20
N TRP A 178 8.35 -0.13 8.95
CA TRP A 178 7.47 -0.33 7.83
C TRP A 178 7.94 0.47 6.62
N CYS A 179 8.21 -0.22 5.52
CA CYS A 179 8.72 0.37 4.29
C CYS A 179 7.80 0.04 3.13
N ARG A 180 7.37 1.06 2.39
CA ARG A 180 6.68 0.89 1.10
C ARG A 180 7.68 1.06 -0.04
N ILE A 181 7.71 0.10 -0.94
CA ILE A 181 8.58 0.09 -2.12
C ILE A 181 7.98 1.01 -3.18
N ARG A 182 8.71 2.07 -3.54
CA ARG A 182 8.39 2.99 -4.63
C ARG A 182 8.77 2.39 -5.98
N SER A 183 9.92 1.75 -6.07
CA SER A 183 10.34 1.00 -7.25
C SER A 183 11.31 -0.11 -6.86
N ALA A 184 11.38 -1.16 -7.67
CA ALA A 184 12.31 -2.26 -7.48
C ALA A 184 13.09 -2.47 -8.78
N ASP A 185 14.41 -2.28 -8.72
CA ASP A 185 15.32 -2.75 -9.75
C ASP A 185 15.80 -4.14 -9.36
N ALA A 186 15.27 -5.12 -10.05
CA ALA A 186 15.56 -6.51 -9.74
C ALA A 186 16.74 -7.08 -10.54
N ALA A 187 17.35 -6.32 -11.46
CA ALA A 187 18.65 -6.66 -12.03
C ALA A 187 19.76 -6.25 -11.04
N GLU A 188 19.65 -5.05 -10.48
CA GLU A 188 20.63 -4.50 -9.52
C GLU A 188 20.34 -4.88 -8.06
N CYS A 189 19.19 -5.53 -7.81
CA CYS A 189 18.69 -5.86 -6.47
C CYS A 189 18.63 -4.63 -5.55
N VAL A 190 18.07 -3.54 -6.07
CA VAL A 190 17.88 -2.26 -5.38
C VAL A 190 16.39 -1.97 -5.22
N LEU A 191 16.00 -1.52 -4.04
CA LEU A 191 14.66 -1.05 -3.72
C LEU A 191 14.72 0.44 -3.42
N GLU A 192 13.90 1.23 -4.10
CA GLU A 192 13.64 2.61 -3.72
C GLU A 192 12.42 2.64 -2.79
N LEU A 193 12.52 3.39 -1.70
CA LEU A 193 11.51 3.52 -0.67
C LEU A 193 10.65 4.77 -0.91
N SER A 194 9.39 4.68 -0.51
CA SER A 194 8.46 5.80 -0.58
C SER A 194 8.81 6.89 0.45
N ALA A 195 9.37 6.49 1.59
CA ALA A 195 9.84 7.35 2.67
C ALA A 195 11.24 6.91 3.12
N PRO A 196 12.08 7.84 3.61
CA PRO A 196 13.41 7.49 4.12
C PRO A 196 13.32 6.61 5.37
N LEU A 197 14.35 5.80 5.58
CA LEU A 197 14.51 5.05 6.84
C LEU A 197 14.59 6.00 8.04
N THR A 198 13.86 5.70 9.09
CA THR A 198 13.87 6.39 10.39
C THR A 198 15.06 5.99 11.26
N ARG A 199 15.65 4.81 11.03
CA ARG A 199 16.85 4.33 11.74
C ARG A 199 17.80 3.54 10.85
N SER A 200 18.97 3.24 11.40
CA SER A 200 19.96 2.40 10.73
C SER A 200 19.68 0.92 10.92
N TRP A 201 20.01 0.12 9.91
CA TRP A 201 19.86 -1.34 9.89
C TRP A 201 21.14 -2.03 9.45
N LYS A 202 21.43 -3.20 10.01
CA LYS A 202 22.63 -3.98 9.68
C LYS A 202 22.41 -4.87 8.46
N ARG A 203 23.51 -5.30 7.85
CA ARG A 203 23.54 -6.43 6.90
C ARG A 203 22.76 -7.62 7.44
N GLY A 204 22.02 -8.28 6.57
CA GLY A 204 21.25 -9.48 6.91
C GLY A 204 19.90 -9.22 7.56
N THR A 205 19.56 -7.96 7.90
CA THR A 205 18.22 -7.57 8.37
C THR A 205 17.16 -8.13 7.44
N ARG A 206 16.12 -8.75 8.00
CA ARG A 206 15.06 -9.43 7.25
C ARG A 206 14.09 -8.39 6.68
N LEU A 207 13.70 -8.61 5.43
CA LEU A 207 12.56 -7.95 4.80
C LEU A 207 11.38 -8.90 4.92
N LEU A 208 10.54 -8.67 5.92
CA LEU A 208 9.38 -9.50 6.23
C LEU A 208 8.17 -9.07 5.39
N PRO A 209 7.30 -10.01 4.98
CA PRO A 209 6.05 -9.66 4.32
C PRO A 209 5.14 -8.93 5.31
N ALA A 210 4.58 -7.83 4.85
CA ALA A 210 3.82 -6.94 5.70
C ALA A 210 2.68 -6.28 4.91
N ALA A 211 1.62 -5.89 5.60
CA ALA A 211 0.48 -5.21 5.02
C ALA A 211 -0.07 -4.16 5.97
N SER A 212 -0.57 -3.06 5.41
CA SER A 212 -1.25 -1.99 6.14
C SER A 212 -2.61 -1.72 5.51
N THR A 213 -3.65 -1.55 6.32
CA THR A 213 -5.02 -1.29 5.88
C THR A 213 -5.77 -0.44 6.92
N ARG A 214 -7.07 -0.21 6.72
CA ARG A 214 -7.95 0.36 7.74
C ARG A 214 -9.33 -0.31 7.73
N SER A 215 -10.08 -0.16 8.80
CA SER A 215 -11.47 -0.60 8.83
C SER A 215 -12.38 0.29 7.96
N ASP A 216 -13.33 -0.35 7.27
CA ASP A 216 -14.37 0.35 6.50
C ASP A 216 -15.50 0.89 7.38
N ALA A 217 -16.54 1.47 6.77
CA ALA A 217 -17.69 2.03 7.49
C ALA A 217 -18.46 1.01 8.35
N ASP A 218 -18.36 -0.29 8.02
CA ASP A 218 -18.97 -1.39 8.76
C ASP A 218 -17.96 -2.06 9.72
N GLY A 219 -16.81 -1.42 9.94
CA GLY A 219 -15.75 -1.91 10.81
C GLY A 219 -14.98 -3.09 10.24
N THR A 220 -15.18 -3.43 8.96
CA THR A 220 -14.51 -4.57 8.33
C THR A 220 -13.08 -4.22 8.00
N VAL A 221 -12.15 -5.08 8.40
CA VAL A 221 -10.72 -5.00 8.11
C VAL A 221 -10.35 -6.20 7.25
N VAL A 222 -9.69 -5.91 6.12
CA VAL A 222 -9.09 -6.93 5.26
C VAL A 222 -7.61 -6.62 5.15
N VAL A 223 -6.77 -7.52 5.66
CA VAL A 223 -5.31 -7.44 5.65
C VAL A 223 -4.76 -8.32 4.53
N PRO A 224 -4.31 -7.73 3.40
CA PRO A 224 -3.86 -8.49 2.24
C PRO A 224 -2.36 -8.80 2.31
N PHE A 225 -1.98 -10.02 2.69
CA PHE A 225 -0.58 -10.43 2.56
C PHE A 225 -0.27 -10.78 1.10
N ARG A 226 0.46 -9.90 0.43
CA ARG A 226 0.91 -10.14 -0.94
C ARG A 226 1.99 -11.21 -1.00
N GLY A 227 1.90 -12.05 -2.02
CA GLY A 227 2.86 -13.12 -2.30
C GLY A 227 2.58 -14.39 -1.48
N ARG A 228 3.55 -15.32 -1.47
CA ARG A 228 3.40 -16.60 -0.77
C ARG A 228 3.73 -16.47 0.70
N LEU A 229 2.88 -17.02 1.57
CA LEU A 229 3.20 -17.24 2.98
C LEU A 229 3.42 -18.75 3.23
N PRO A 230 4.11 -19.12 4.32
CA PRO A 230 4.10 -20.50 4.84
C PRO A 230 2.67 -21.00 5.07
N GLN A 231 2.42 -22.31 4.95
CA GLN A 231 1.07 -22.89 5.11
C GLN A 231 0.43 -22.57 6.47
N SER A 232 1.26 -22.49 7.51
CA SER A 232 0.89 -22.08 8.86
C SER A 232 1.94 -21.12 9.38
N CYS A 233 1.53 -19.94 9.81
CA CYS A 233 2.39 -18.93 10.42
C CYS A 233 1.55 -18.03 11.35
N GLU A 234 2.22 -17.14 12.07
CA GLU A 234 1.57 -16.12 12.90
C GLU A 234 1.83 -14.73 12.29
N ALA A 235 0.79 -13.91 12.23
CA ALA A 235 0.89 -12.50 11.93
C ALA A 235 0.88 -11.69 13.23
N GLU A 236 1.89 -10.85 13.42
CA GLU A 236 1.90 -9.80 14.45
C GLU A 236 1.19 -8.58 13.88
N ALA A 237 0.19 -8.07 14.60
CA ALA A 237 -0.61 -6.94 14.18
C ALA A 237 -0.63 -5.82 15.21
N GLN A 238 -0.73 -4.61 14.70
CA GLN A 238 -0.89 -3.37 15.43
C GLN A 238 -2.12 -2.65 14.91
N MET A 239 -3.05 -2.36 15.80
CA MET A 239 -4.27 -1.62 15.50
C MET A 239 -4.22 -0.26 16.20
N VAL A 240 -4.54 0.81 15.48
CA VAL A 240 -4.49 2.18 15.98
C VAL A 240 -5.80 2.91 15.70
N LEU A 241 -6.38 3.49 16.76
CA LEU A 241 -7.52 4.41 16.67
C LEU A 241 -7.34 5.49 17.73
N ASN A 242 -7.50 6.77 17.36
CA ASN A 242 -7.40 7.91 18.28
C ASN A 242 -6.11 7.93 19.13
N GLY A 243 -4.99 7.52 18.55
CA GLY A 243 -3.69 7.45 19.23
C GLY A 243 -3.49 6.24 20.16
N ARG A 244 -4.54 5.46 20.44
CA ARG A 244 -4.43 4.20 21.19
C ARG A 244 -3.92 3.09 20.27
N LEU A 245 -2.89 2.38 20.73
CA LEU A 245 -2.29 1.23 20.06
C LEU A 245 -2.70 -0.06 20.77
N VAL A 246 -3.19 -1.03 20.02
CA VAL A 246 -3.48 -2.39 20.48
C VAL A 246 -2.66 -3.37 19.65
N GLY A 247 -1.86 -4.20 20.33
CA GLY A 247 -1.12 -5.29 19.70
C GLY A 247 -1.95 -6.57 19.69
N ALA A 248 -1.85 -7.35 18.62
CA ALA A 248 -2.49 -8.65 18.48
C ALA A 248 -1.60 -9.64 17.73
N ARG A 249 -1.89 -10.93 17.89
CA ARG A 249 -1.27 -12.03 17.16
C ARG A 249 -2.36 -12.89 16.55
N TRP A 250 -2.21 -13.20 15.27
CA TRP A 250 -3.25 -13.86 14.49
C TRP A 250 -2.72 -15.07 13.74
N PRO A 251 -3.45 -16.19 13.71
CA PRO A 251 -3.11 -17.28 12.82
C PRO A 251 -3.24 -16.85 11.35
N ALA A 252 -2.21 -17.10 10.57
CA ALA A 252 -2.16 -16.80 9.14
C ALA A 252 -1.66 -18.02 8.34
N GLY A 253 -1.78 -17.96 7.01
CA GLY A 253 -1.18 -18.97 6.17
C GLY A 253 -1.28 -18.72 4.67
N GLY A 254 -0.43 -19.45 3.94
CA GLY A 254 -0.36 -19.48 2.49
C GLY A 254 -1.66 -19.92 1.85
N GLY A 255 -2.18 -19.15 0.90
CA GLY A 255 -3.30 -19.56 0.07
C GLY A 255 -4.68 -19.52 0.72
N LYS A 256 -4.81 -18.90 1.91
CA LYS A 256 -6.09 -18.75 2.61
C LYS A 256 -6.25 -17.37 3.24
N VAL A 257 -7.49 -16.94 3.35
CA VAL A 257 -7.89 -15.79 4.17
C VAL A 257 -8.45 -16.31 5.49
N THR A 258 -7.75 -16.04 6.59
CA THR A 258 -8.23 -16.40 7.93
C THR A 258 -9.28 -15.42 8.38
N LYS A 259 -10.49 -15.90 8.70
CA LYS A 259 -11.52 -15.09 9.35
C LYS A 259 -11.33 -15.16 10.86
N LEU A 260 -11.16 -14.01 11.51
CA LEU A 260 -10.99 -13.90 12.95
C LEU A 260 -12.29 -13.46 13.62
N PRO A 261 -12.45 -13.74 14.93
CA PRO A 261 -13.56 -13.17 15.69
C PRO A 261 -13.49 -11.63 15.70
N PRO A 262 -14.63 -10.95 15.93
CA PRO A 262 -14.65 -9.50 16.10
C PRO A 262 -13.72 -9.04 17.21
N VAL A 263 -13.02 -7.94 16.97
CA VAL A 263 -12.24 -7.22 17.99
C VAL A 263 -13.14 -6.19 18.64
N VAL A 264 -13.32 -6.30 19.95
CA VAL A 264 -14.01 -5.27 20.76
C VAL A 264 -12.97 -4.25 21.21
N TRP A 265 -13.14 -3.02 20.77
CA TRP A 265 -12.35 -1.87 21.15
C TRP A 265 -12.97 -1.27 22.41
N SER A 266 -12.39 -1.55 23.58
CA SER A 266 -12.76 -0.86 24.81
C SER A 266 -12.11 0.52 24.84
N GLU A 267 -12.83 1.52 25.32
CA GLU A 267 -12.28 2.87 25.54
C GLU A 267 -11.59 3.03 26.90
N ASP A 268 -11.63 1.99 27.75
CA ASP A 268 -11.03 1.96 29.09
C ASP A 268 -9.51 2.14 29.08
#